data_AF-A0A2E3Q6T8-F1
#
_entry.id   AF-A0A2E3Q6T8-F1
#
_cell.length_a   1.000
_cell.length_b   1.000
_cell.length_c   1.000
_cell.angle_alpha   90.00
_cell.angle_beta   90.00
_cell.angle_gamma   90.00
#
_symmetry.space_group_name_H-M   'P 1'
#
loop_
_entity.id
_entity.type
_entity.pdbx_description
1 polymer ?
#
loop_
_entity_poly.entity_id
_entity_poly.type
_entity_poly.pdbx_seq_one_letter_code
_entity_poly.pdbx_strand_id
1 'polypeptide(L)' 'MKSEKLLAELNRLRQDLDKDPSDLEWFTLHHVFCFVSYKHGEFQQYLDEVIKPGDEVPED' A
#
# COMPACT_ATOMS: atom_id res chain seq x y z
N MET A 1 3.39 -0.68 -12.73
CA MET A 1 3.72 -0.17 -11.38
C MET A 1 4.28 -1.31 -10.55
N LYS A 2 5.25 -1.06 -9.66
CA LYS A 2 5.77 -2.08 -8.73
C LYS A 2 5.04 -1.98 -7.39
N SER A 3 4.53 -3.10 -6.87
CA SER A 3 3.79 -3.13 -5.61
C SER A 3 4.60 -2.61 -4.43
N GLU A 4 5.93 -2.76 -4.47
CA GLU A 4 6.84 -2.24 -3.46
C GLU A 4 6.75 -0.72 -3.30
N LYS A 5 6.50 0.03 -4.40
CA LYS A 5 6.36 1.49 -4.34
C LYS A 5 5.12 1.90 -3.56
N LEU A 6 3.97 1.27 -3.84
CA LEU A 6 2.72 1.53 -3.13
C LEU A 6 2.77 1.05 -1.68
N LEU A 7 3.44 -0.08 -1.41
CA LEU A 7 3.67 -0.56 -0.04
C LEU A 7 4.57 0.37 0.76
N ALA A 8 5.62 0.92 0.14
CA ALA A 8 6.48 1.92 0.77
C ALA A 8 5.69 3.17 1.14
N GLU A 9 4.86 3.68 0.23
CA GLU A 9 4.02 4.85 0.50
C GLU A 9 2.96 4.57 1.57
N LEU A 10 2.31 3.40 1.53
CA LEU A 10 1.38 2.98 2.58
C LEU A 10 2.07 2.90 3.96
N ASN A 11 3.31 2.42 4.00
CA ASN A 11 4.09 2.41 5.23
C ASN A 11 4.46 3.82 5.69
N ARG A 12 4.80 4.74 4.77
CA ARG A 12 5.06 6.14 5.08
C ARG A 12 3.84 6.79 5.72
N LEU A 13 2.67 6.67 5.10
CA LEU A 13 1.39 7.16 5.65
C LEU A 13 1.10 6.60 7.05
N ARG A 14 1.34 5.30 7.25
CA ARG A 14 1.20 4.67 8.57
C ARG A 14 2.18 5.22 9.61
N GLN A 15 3.38 5.60 9.19
CA GLN A 15 4.43 6.13 10.06
C GLN A 15 4.26 7.61 10.39
N ASP A 16 3.47 8.34 9.60
CA ASP A 16 3.11 9.74 9.87
C ASP A 16 2.14 9.88 11.06
N LEU A 17 1.52 8.78 11.49
CA LEU A 17 0.60 8.74 12.63
C LEU A 17 1.27 8.20 13.90
N ASP A 18 0.75 8.62 15.05
CA ASP A 18 1.08 8.00 16.33
C ASP A 18 0.63 6.54 16.33
N LYS A 19 1.44 5.66 16.95
CA LYS A 19 1.17 4.21 16.99
C LYS A 19 0.12 3.85 18.04
N ASP A 20 -1.03 4.51 17.97
CA ASP A 20 -2.14 4.34 18.90
C ASP A 20 -3.14 3.30 18.35
N PRO A 21 -3.28 2.13 18.98
CA PRO A 21 -4.25 1.12 18.57
C PRO A 21 -5.72 1.52 18.80
N SER A 22 -5.98 2.62 19.52
CA SER A 22 -7.32 3.20 19.66
C SER A 22 -7.65 4.22 18.57
N ASP A 23 -6.65 4.72 17.85
CA ASP A 23 -6.84 5.53 16.64
C ASP A 23 -7.23 4.62 15.48
N LEU A 24 -8.44 4.81 14.97
CA LEU A 24 -9.00 4.01 13.88
C LEU A 24 -8.21 4.21 12.58
N GLU A 25 -7.62 5.39 12.36
CA GLU A 25 -6.83 5.69 11.17
C GLU A 25 -5.53 4.87 11.19
N TRP A 26 -4.77 4.94 12.28
CA TRP A 26 -3.57 4.13 12.47
C TRP A 26 -3.88 2.64 12.44
N PHE A 27 -4.92 2.20 13.14
CA PHE A 27 -5.30 0.78 13.22
C PHE A 27 -5.64 0.21 11.83
N THR A 28 -6.34 1.00 11.00
CA THR A 28 -6.65 0.65 9.61
C THR A 28 -5.39 0.53 8.76
N LEU A 29 -4.56 1.58 8.74
CA LEU A 29 -3.32 1.58 7.96
C LEU A 29 -2.37 0.46 8.41
N HIS A 30 -2.29 0.18 9.71
CA HIS A 30 -1.49 -0.92 10.25
C HIS A 30 -1.93 -2.29 9.74
N HIS A 31 -3.21 -2.62 9.87
CA HIS A 31 -3.69 -3.94 9.48
C HIS A 31 -3.77 -4.11 7.96
N VAL A 32 -4.07 -3.06 7.19
CA VAL A 32 -3.99 -3.10 5.72
C VAL A 32 -2.54 -3.28 5.27
N PHE A 33 -1.59 -2.54 5.84
CA PHE A 33 -0.18 -2.72 5.53
C PHE A 33 0.29 -4.16 5.79
N CYS A 34 -0.04 -4.72 6.97
CA CYS A 34 0.29 -6.10 7.31
C CYS A 34 -0.33 -7.11 6.33
N PHE A 35 -1.62 -6.93 6.00
CA PHE A 35 -2.33 -7.82 5.10
C PHE A 35 -1.79 -7.77 3.67
N VAL A 36 -1.62 -6.58 3.09
CA VAL A 36 -1.12 -6.44 1.72
C VAL A 36 0.35 -6.87 1.63
N SER A 37 1.17 -6.62 2.65
CA SER A 37 2.55 -7.14 2.72
C SER A 37 2.58 -8.68 2.74
N TYR A 38 1.64 -9.32 3.45
CA TYR A 38 1.50 -10.78 3.42
C TYR A 38 1.01 -11.29 2.05
N LYS A 39 0.12 -10.53 1.41
CA LYS A 39 -0.47 -10.80 0.09
C LYS A 39 0.24 -10.09 -1.06
N HIS A 40 1.55 -9.91 -0.93
CA HIS A 40 2.33 -9.08 -1.85
C HIS A 40 2.26 -9.57 -3.31
N GLY A 41 2.31 -10.89 -3.51
CA GLY A 41 2.22 -11.49 -4.84
C GLY A 41 0.85 -11.25 -5.51
N GLU A 42 -0.24 -11.49 -4.78
CA GLU A 42 -1.59 -11.21 -5.28
C GLU A 42 -1.79 -9.71 -5.55
N PHE A 43 -1.19 -8.84 -4.74
CA PHE A 43 -1.24 -7.40 -4.98
C PHE A 43 -0.48 -6.98 -6.24
N GLN A 44 0.72 -7.51 -6.49
CA GLN A 44 1.45 -7.26 -7.74
C GLN A 44 0.64 -7.74 -8.95
N GLN A 45 0.03 -8.94 -8.88
CA GLN A 45 -0.82 -9.45 -9.94
C GLN A 45 -2.00 -8.50 -10.23
N TYR A 46 -2.70 -8.04 -9.18
CA TYR A 46 -3.77 -7.08 -9.32
C TYR A 46 -3.30 -5.80 -10.04
N LEU A 47 -2.13 -5.24 -9.66
CA LEU A 47 -1.59 -4.05 -10.30
C LEU A 47 -1.27 -4.27 -11.78
N ASP A 48 -0.72 -5.43 -12.14
CA ASP A 48 -0.44 -5.78 -13.55
C ASP A 48 -1.74 -5.95 -14.36
N GLU A 49 -2.81 -6.41 -13.71
CA GLU A 49 -4.14 -6.57 -14.32
C GLU A 49 -4.87 -5.25 -14.51
N VAL A 50 -4.74 -4.29 -13.60
CA VAL A 50 -5.53 -3.04 -13.64
C VAL A 50 -4.78 -1.85 -14.22
N ILE A 51 -3.44 -1.84 -14.18
CA ILE A 51 -2.62 -0.76 -14.74
C ILE A 51 -2.10 -1.17 -16.12
N LYS A 52 -2.63 -0.54 -17.16
CA LYS A 52 -2.32 -0.83 -18.56
C LYS A 52 -1.25 0.09 -19.13
N PRO A 53 -0.56 -0.33 -20.20
CA PRO A 53 0.32 0.57 -20.96
C PRO A 53 -0.47 1.78 -21.46
N GLY A 54 -0.05 2.99 -21.05
CA GLY A 54 -0.70 4.25 -21.40
C GLY A 54 -1.53 4.86 -20.26
N ASP A 55 -1.75 4.15 -19.15
CA ASP A 55 -2.35 4.75 -17.97
C ASP A 55 -1.40 5.78 -17.34
N GLU A 56 -1.97 6.90 -16.89
CA GLU A 56 -1.24 7.87 -16.07
C GLU A 56 -0.90 7.22 -14.73
N VAL A 57 0.39 6.98 -14.51
CA VAL A 57 0.94 6.53 -13.24
C VAL A 57 1.83 7.64 -12.68
N PRO A 58 1.88 7.84 -11.35
CA PRO A 58 2.81 8.79 -10.75
C PRO A 58 4.23 8.51 -11.24
N GLU A 59 4.91 9.56 -11.72
CA GLU A 59 6.36 9.52 -12.00
C GLU A 59 7.13 9.44 -10.67
N ASP A 60 8.33 8.85 -10.73
CA ASP A 60 9.20 8.63 -9.56
C ASP A 60 9.75 9.92 -8.93
#